data_AF-A0A8H6HHQ8-F1
#
_entry.id   AF-A0A8H6HHQ8-F1
#
_cell.length_a   1.000
_cell.length_b   1.000
_cell.length_c   1.000
_cell.angle_alpha   90.00
_cell.angle_beta   90.00
_cell.angle_gamma   90.00
#
_symmetry.space_group_name_H-M   'P 1'
#
loop_
_entity.id
_entity.type
_entity.pdbx_description
1 polymer ?
#
loop_
_entity_poly.entity_id
_entity_poly.type
_entity_poly.pdbx_seq_one_letter_code
_entity_poly.pdbx_strand_id
1 'polypeptide(L)'
;MTQSVLYKGIRRKAVAPVRQSTQRHIEAVTHLLEENTGTRPRPSQVWASLARGHTLSKKSRVFLWKAMHNAHKVGCFWEHTKLALTRAPCRYCDVPRESLEHILFECKASGQEYVWDVAKEYWANTGHPWPELSFTTLLSISLYEIRDDEGALLVGLTRLFHIIISESLYLMWILRWLAVINRRLKYDRILTNKSSYGRKALNPLLVRWTWEPLMESTYRQRPHPDWATNAGVLVGMGGSRRPPGRNR
;
A
#
# COMPACT_ATOMS: atom_id res chain seq x y z
N MET A 1 38.76 20.20 -1.80
CA MET A 1 37.81 19.28 -1.13
C MET A 1 36.41 19.66 -1.57
N THR A 2 35.61 18.77 -2.16
CA THR A 2 34.25 19.13 -2.63
C THR A 2 33.20 18.80 -1.57
N GLN A 3 32.09 19.53 -1.57
CA GLN A 3 30.94 19.27 -0.69
C GLN A 3 30.46 17.81 -0.81
N SER A 4 30.51 17.22 -2.01
CA SER A 4 30.09 15.83 -2.24
C SER A 4 31.02 14.80 -1.56
N VAL A 5 32.33 15.06 -1.52
CA VAL A 5 33.31 14.21 -0.82
C VAL A 5 33.18 14.36 0.68
N LEU A 6 33.01 15.58 1.18
CA LEU A 6 32.76 15.85 2.59
C LEU A 6 31.45 15.18 3.06
N TYR A 7 30.37 15.31 2.29
CA TYR A 7 29.07 14.72 2.61
C TYR A 7 29.11 13.18 2.57
N LYS A 8 29.84 12.57 1.62
CA LYS A 8 30.13 11.13 1.62
C LYS A 8 30.92 10.70 2.85
N GLY A 9 31.91 11.49 3.27
CA GLY A 9 32.71 11.23 4.48
C GLY A 9 31.89 11.29 5.77
N ILE A 10 31.05 12.31 5.91
CA ILE A 10 30.14 12.48 7.06
C ILE A 10 29.11 11.33 7.10
N ARG A 11 28.50 10.98 5.96
CA ARG A 11 27.54 9.86 5.90
C ARG A 11 28.18 8.51 6.20
N ARG A 12 29.46 8.31 5.87
CA ARG A 12 30.20 7.07 6.21
C ARG A 12 30.54 6.98 7.69
N LYS A 13 30.75 8.12 8.37
CA LYS A 13 31.00 8.17 9.82
C LYS A 13 29.72 8.12 10.66
N ALA A 14 28.60 8.58 10.13
CA ALA A 14 27.33 8.57 10.84
C ALA A 14 26.78 7.14 10.93
N VAL A 15 26.67 6.61 12.16
CA VAL A 15 25.92 5.38 12.42
C VAL A 15 24.44 5.68 12.22
N ALA A 16 23.82 5.03 11.23
CA ALA A 16 22.39 5.20 11.01
C ALA A 16 21.62 4.67 12.24
N PRO A 17 20.63 5.42 12.76
CA PRO A 17 19.88 4.97 13.92
C PRO A 17 19.13 3.68 13.59
N VAL A 18 19.21 2.71 14.51
CA VAL A 18 18.50 1.44 14.37
C VAL A 18 17.00 1.70 14.47
N ARG A 19 16.26 1.26 13.45
CA ARG A 19 14.80 1.34 13.44
C ARG A 19 14.22 0.06 14.01
N GLN A 20 13.63 0.13 15.20
CA GLN A 20 13.08 -1.04 15.89
C GLN A 20 12.08 -1.83 15.03
N SER A 21 11.22 -1.17 14.25
CA SER A 21 10.27 -1.85 13.35
C SER A 21 10.98 -2.65 12.27
N THR A 22 12.04 -2.10 11.67
CA THR A 22 12.84 -2.80 10.66
C THR A 22 13.53 -4.01 11.27
N GLN A 23 14.09 -3.86 12.48
CA GLN A 23 14.75 -4.95 13.18
C GLN A 23 13.77 -6.09 13.48
N ARG A 24 12.60 -5.79 14.05
CA ARG A 24 11.55 -6.80 14.32
C ARG A 24 11.12 -7.55 13.05
N HIS A 25 10.90 -6.83 11.95
CA HIS A 25 10.56 -7.48 10.68
C HIS A 25 11.70 -8.36 10.14
N ILE A 26 12.96 -7.91 10.23
CA ILE A 26 14.10 -8.72 9.80
C ILE A 26 14.21 -9.98 10.66
N GLU A 27 14.08 -9.85 11.98
CA GLU A 27 14.13 -10.99 12.90
C GLU A 27 13.04 -12.01 12.55
N ALA A 28 11.79 -11.57 12.41
CA ALA A 28 10.67 -12.43 12.02
C ALA A 28 10.88 -13.10 10.65
N VAL A 29 11.33 -12.35 9.64
CA VAL A 29 11.62 -12.88 8.30
C VAL A 29 12.74 -13.91 8.34
N THR A 30 13.82 -13.65 9.07
CA THR A 30 14.94 -14.60 9.14
C THR A 30 14.56 -15.89 9.87
N HIS A 31 13.71 -15.80 10.90
CA HIS A 31 13.18 -16.97 11.60
C HIS A 31 12.26 -17.81 10.70
N LEU A 32 11.30 -17.16 10.03
CA LEU A 32 10.41 -17.84 9.10
C LEU A 32 11.16 -18.50 7.94
N LEU A 33 12.22 -17.87 7.43
CA LEU A 33 13.06 -18.46 6.38
C LEU A 33 13.95 -19.60 6.89
N GLU A 34 14.36 -19.58 8.16
CA GLU A 34 15.06 -20.70 8.79
C GLU A 34 14.16 -21.94 8.86
N GLU A 35 12.90 -21.75 9.26
CA GLU A 35 11.88 -22.83 9.26
C GLU A 35 11.55 -23.31 7.84
N ASN A 36 11.43 -22.38 6.89
CA ASN A 36 11.03 -22.69 5.51
C ASN A 36 12.15 -23.33 4.64
N THR A 37 13.40 -22.91 4.84
CA THR A 37 14.53 -23.32 3.98
C THR A 37 15.56 -24.19 4.71
N GLY A 38 15.44 -24.36 6.02
CA GLY A 38 16.42 -25.03 6.87
C GLY A 38 17.68 -24.20 7.14
N THR A 39 17.80 -22.99 6.58
CA THR A 39 18.95 -22.12 6.78
C THR A 39 18.52 -20.70 7.12
N ARG A 40 19.12 -20.12 8.17
CA ARG A 40 18.84 -18.74 8.55
C ARG A 40 19.60 -17.77 7.66
N PRO A 41 18.93 -16.95 6.83
CA PRO A 41 19.62 -15.96 6.02
C PRO A 41 20.16 -14.82 6.89
N ARG A 42 21.31 -14.28 6.50
CA ARG A 42 21.82 -13.03 7.07
C ARG A 42 20.90 -11.88 6.64
N PRO A 43 20.71 -10.83 7.46
CA PRO A 43 19.95 -9.65 7.06
C PRO A 43 20.39 -9.05 5.72
N SER A 44 21.69 -9.09 5.41
CA SER A 44 22.23 -8.63 4.12
C SER A 44 21.73 -9.43 2.92
N GLN A 45 21.46 -10.73 3.08
CA GLN A 45 20.87 -11.58 2.03
C GLN A 45 19.41 -11.21 1.79
N VAL A 46 18.64 -10.95 2.87
CA VAL A 46 17.26 -10.45 2.77
C VAL A 46 17.23 -9.15 1.96
N TRP A 47 18.07 -8.18 2.32
CA TRP A 47 18.14 -6.91 1.57
C TRP A 47 18.63 -7.08 0.13
N ALA A 48 19.61 -7.95 -0.10
CA ALA A 48 20.11 -8.24 -1.44
C ALA A 48 19.01 -8.83 -2.34
N SER A 49 18.16 -9.71 -1.80
CA SER A 49 17.06 -10.33 -2.55
C SER A 49 16.05 -9.29 -3.04
N LEU A 50 15.67 -8.32 -2.19
CA LEU A 50 14.78 -7.22 -2.57
C LEU A 50 15.45 -6.21 -3.50
N ALA A 51 16.75 -5.97 -3.36
CA ALA A 51 17.47 -4.99 -4.18
C ALA A 51 17.78 -5.49 -5.60
N ARG A 52 18.11 -6.77 -5.75
CA ARG A 52 18.66 -7.36 -7.00
C ARG A 52 17.84 -8.51 -7.57
N GLY A 53 16.80 -8.99 -6.88
CA GLY A 53 15.96 -10.08 -7.37
C GLY A 53 15.27 -9.75 -8.70
N HIS A 54 15.32 -10.70 -9.64
CA HIS A 54 14.72 -10.58 -10.98
C HIS A 54 13.28 -11.09 -11.06
N THR A 55 12.84 -11.91 -10.10
CA THR A 55 11.48 -12.46 -10.08
C THR A 55 10.43 -11.38 -9.84
N LEU A 56 10.76 -10.39 -9.01
CA LEU A 56 9.82 -9.35 -8.59
C LEU A 56 9.95 -8.09 -9.46
N SER A 57 8.81 -7.50 -9.84
CA SER A 57 8.81 -6.21 -10.52
C SER A 57 9.46 -5.11 -9.67
N LYS A 58 10.02 -4.09 -10.33
CA LYS A 58 10.65 -2.95 -9.61
C LYS A 58 9.66 -2.27 -8.65
N LYS A 59 8.39 -2.20 -9.01
CA LYS A 59 7.33 -1.59 -8.20
C LYS A 59 7.09 -2.40 -6.93
N SER A 60 6.94 -3.72 -7.07
CA SER A 60 6.75 -4.64 -5.95
C SER A 60 7.96 -4.66 -5.01
N ARG A 61 9.20 -4.64 -5.53
CA ARG A 61 10.42 -4.56 -4.71
C ARG A 61 10.50 -3.27 -3.88
N VAL A 62 10.18 -2.12 -4.49
CA VAL A 62 10.13 -0.84 -3.78
C VAL A 62 9.02 -0.83 -2.73
N PHE A 63 7.86 -1.42 -3.04
CA PHE A 63 6.76 -1.55 -2.10
C PHE A 63 7.15 -2.41 -0.88
N LEU A 64 7.72 -3.59 -1.11
CA LEU A 64 8.17 -4.51 -0.06
C LEU A 64 9.31 -3.92 0.78
N TRP A 65 10.27 -3.25 0.15
CA TRP A 65 11.34 -2.54 0.87
C TRP A 65 10.77 -1.49 1.84
N LYS A 66 9.76 -0.73 1.40
CA LYS A 66 9.06 0.22 2.27
C LYS A 66 8.25 -0.47 3.37
N ALA A 67 7.62 -1.61 3.08
CA ALA A 67 6.88 -2.41 4.05
C ALA A 67 7.79 -2.93 5.16
N MET A 68 8.93 -3.50 4.79
CA MET A 68 10.01 -3.93 5.69
C MET A 68 10.47 -2.81 6.63
N HIS A 69 10.55 -1.57 6.14
CA HIS A 69 10.92 -0.41 6.96
C HIS A 69 9.78 0.23 7.74
N ASN A 70 8.54 -0.24 7.60
CA ASN A 70 7.33 0.45 8.03
C ASN A 70 7.30 1.92 7.56
N ALA A 71 7.69 2.15 6.31
CA ALA A 71 7.87 3.48 5.72
C ALA A 71 6.67 3.95 4.86
N HIS A 72 5.62 3.14 4.77
CA HIS A 72 4.37 3.56 4.14
C HIS A 72 3.63 4.53 5.06
N LYS A 73 2.98 5.54 4.47
CA LYS A 73 2.27 6.60 5.22
C LYS A 73 0.89 6.13 5.68
N VAL A 74 0.87 5.19 6.62
CA VAL A 74 -0.32 4.52 7.14
C VAL A 74 -0.31 4.58 8.67
N GLY A 75 -1.47 4.70 9.30
CA GLY A 75 -1.63 4.50 10.74
C GLY A 75 -0.67 5.30 11.61
N CYS A 76 0.21 4.57 12.30
CA CYS A 76 1.23 5.08 13.21
C CYS A 76 2.18 6.11 12.59
N PHE A 77 2.35 6.13 11.25
CA PHE A 77 3.05 7.22 10.59
C PHE A 77 2.42 8.59 10.89
N TRP A 78 1.10 8.67 11.03
CA TRP A 78 0.39 9.95 11.19
C TRP A 78 0.22 10.38 12.65
N GLU A 79 0.50 9.52 13.62
CA GLU A 79 0.19 9.75 15.04
C GLU A 79 0.91 10.96 15.64
N HIS A 80 2.13 11.22 15.19
CA HIS A 80 2.92 12.38 15.62
C HIS A 80 2.57 13.67 14.87
N THR A 81 1.51 13.67 14.06
CA THR A 81 1.12 14.80 13.22
C THR A 81 -0.26 15.35 13.62
N LYS A 82 -0.54 16.60 13.24
CA LYS A 82 -1.89 17.21 13.39
C LYS A 82 -2.98 16.47 12.59
N LEU A 83 -2.60 15.53 11.74
CA LEU A 83 -3.52 14.76 10.90
C LEU A 83 -3.89 13.39 11.49
N ALA A 84 -3.35 13.02 12.66
CA ALA A 84 -3.55 11.71 13.30
C ALA A 84 -5.02 11.26 13.29
N LEU A 85 -5.94 12.10 13.79
CA LEU A 85 -7.38 11.79 13.86
C LEU A 85 -8.02 11.48 12.50
N THR A 86 -7.46 12.04 11.42
CA THR A 86 -8.03 11.90 10.07
C THR A 86 -7.32 10.85 9.21
N ARG A 87 -6.05 10.54 9.51
CA ARG A 87 -5.18 9.71 8.65
C ARG A 87 -4.67 8.44 9.31
N ALA A 88 -4.64 8.36 10.64
CA ALA A 88 -4.29 7.14 11.35
C ALA A 88 -5.39 6.05 11.27
N PRO A 89 -6.69 6.35 11.46
CA PRO A 89 -7.72 5.32 11.42
C PRO A 89 -8.09 4.90 9.99
N CYS A 90 -8.46 3.62 9.85
CA CYS A 90 -9.15 3.14 8.65
C CYS A 90 -10.62 3.52 8.77
N ARG A 91 -11.12 4.34 7.85
CA ARG A 91 -12.50 4.85 7.87
C ARG A 91 -13.46 4.03 7.01
N TYR A 92 -12.98 2.93 6.44
CA TYR A 92 -13.77 1.97 5.70
C TYR A 92 -14.16 0.77 6.57
N CYS A 93 -13.30 0.44 7.55
CA CYS A 93 -13.49 -0.68 8.48
C CYS A 93 -13.56 -0.21 9.95
N ASP A 94 -13.56 1.11 10.19
CA ASP A 94 -13.60 1.75 11.52
C ASP A 94 -12.53 1.28 12.52
N VAL A 95 -11.39 0.82 12.01
CA VAL A 95 -10.22 0.45 12.83
C VAL A 95 -9.49 1.72 13.28
N PRO A 96 -9.18 1.87 14.59
CA PRO A 96 -8.61 3.11 15.14
C PRO A 96 -7.20 3.41 14.61
N ARG A 97 -6.44 2.36 14.25
CA ARG A 97 -5.10 2.47 13.67
C ARG A 97 -4.99 1.51 12.49
N GLU A 98 -4.99 2.06 11.29
CA GLU A 98 -4.74 1.30 10.07
C GLU A 98 -3.29 0.78 10.06
N SER A 99 -3.07 -0.47 9.66
CA SER A 99 -1.74 -1.02 9.39
C SER A 99 -1.65 -1.48 7.95
N LEU A 100 -0.44 -1.74 7.46
CA LEU A 100 -0.30 -2.35 6.14
C LEU A 100 -0.87 -3.78 6.12
N GLU A 101 -0.72 -4.52 7.22
CA GLU A 101 -1.33 -5.84 7.41
C GLU A 101 -2.86 -5.77 7.31
N HIS A 102 -3.51 -4.83 8.01
CA HIS A 102 -4.94 -4.57 7.86
C HIS A 102 -5.31 -4.28 6.40
N ILE A 103 -4.53 -3.43 5.70
CA ILE A 103 -4.77 -3.11 4.29
C ILE A 103 -4.75 -4.37 3.41
N LEU A 104 -3.83 -5.29 3.67
CA LEU A 104 -3.58 -6.46 2.82
C LEU A 104 -4.48 -7.66 3.13
N PHE A 105 -5.01 -7.78 4.36
CA PHE A 105 -5.78 -8.96 4.77
C PHE A 105 -7.22 -8.67 5.21
N GLU A 106 -7.59 -7.42 5.50
CA GLU A 106 -8.88 -7.11 6.12
C GLU A 106 -9.62 -5.95 5.46
N CYS A 107 -8.88 -5.00 4.87
CA CYS A 107 -9.46 -3.72 4.47
C CYS A 107 -10.34 -3.85 3.24
N LYS A 108 -11.63 -3.48 3.35
CA LYS A 108 -12.54 -3.44 2.19
C LYS A 108 -12.10 -2.44 1.12
N ALA A 109 -11.38 -1.38 1.51
CA ALA A 109 -10.95 -0.33 0.60
C ALA A 109 -9.82 -0.74 -0.35
N SER A 110 -9.07 -1.79 -0.01
CA SER A 110 -8.02 -2.33 -0.88
C SER A 110 -8.56 -3.35 -1.89
N GLY A 111 -9.81 -3.80 -1.73
CA GLY A 111 -10.36 -4.90 -2.52
C GLY A 111 -9.66 -6.24 -2.25
N GLN A 112 -9.03 -6.39 -1.07
CA GLN A 112 -8.17 -7.53 -0.76
C GLN A 112 -8.85 -8.89 -0.95
N GLU A 113 -10.12 -9.01 -0.57
CA GLU A 113 -10.91 -10.24 -0.71
C GLU A 113 -10.94 -10.70 -2.18
N TYR A 114 -11.42 -9.82 -3.07
CA TYR A 114 -11.47 -10.10 -4.51
C TYR A 114 -10.09 -10.40 -5.10
N VAL A 115 -9.06 -9.62 -4.74
CA VAL A 115 -7.72 -9.83 -5.28
C VAL A 115 -7.14 -11.17 -4.79
N TRP A 116 -7.38 -11.55 -3.54
CA TRP A 116 -6.98 -12.86 -3.03
C TRP A 116 -7.75 -14.01 -3.66
N ASP A 117 -9.04 -13.84 -3.93
CA ASP A 117 -9.84 -14.86 -4.61
C ASP A 117 -9.30 -15.11 -6.01
N VAL A 118 -9.04 -14.05 -6.78
CA VAL A 118 -8.39 -14.17 -8.10
C VAL A 118 -7.01 -14.81 -7.98
N ALA A 119 -6.20 -14.43 -6.98
CA ALA A 119 -4.89 -15.05 -6.76
C ALA A 119 -4.98 -16.56 -6.45
N LYS A 120 -5.98 -16.97 -5.67
CA LYS A 120 -6.28 -18.38 -5.36
C LYS A 120 -6.76 -19.13 -6.61
N GLU A 121 -7.58 -18.51 -7.46
CA GLU A 121 -8.00 -19.10 -8.74
C GLU A 121 -6.80 -19.38 -9.66
N TYR A 122 -5.87 -18.42 -9.78
CA TYR A 122 -4.64 -18.64 -10.53
C TYR A 122 -3.80 -19.78 -9.93
N TRP A 123 -3.70 -19.83 -8.60
CA TRP A 123 -2.97 -20.86 -7.88
C TRP A 123 -3.58 -22.25 -8.03
N ALA A 124 -4.91 -22.36 -8.06
CA ALA A 124 -5.61 -23.64 -8.18
C ALA A 124 -5.22 -24.41 -9.45
N ASN A 125 -4.85 -23.71 -10.54
CA ASN A 125 -4.35 -24.34 -11.76
C ASN A 125 -3.04 -25.11 -11.58
N THR A 126 -2.33 -24.92 -10.46
CA THR A 126 -1.11 -25.67 -10.13
C THR A 126 -1.39 -27.04 -9.54
N GLY A 127 -2.60 -27.28 -9.03
CA GLY A 127 -2.94 -28.50 -8.28
C GLY A 127 -2.39 -28.55 -6.85
N HIS A 128 -1.67 -27.53 -6.40
CA HIS A 128 -1.11 -27.45 -5.05
C HIS A 128 -2.03 -26.70 -4.08
N PRO A 129 -2.01 -27.03 -2.78
CA PRO A 129 -2.78 -26.30 -1.77
C PRO A 129 -2.35 -24.83 -1.70
N TRP A 130 -3.30 -23.94 -1.41
CA TRP A 130 -2.99 -22.53 -1.20
C TRP A 130 -2.09 -22.36 0.03
N PRO A 131 -0.95 -21.65 -0.08
CA PRO A 131 -0.03 -21.47 1.04
C PRO A 131 -0.63 -20.59 2.13
N GLU A 132 -0.31 -20.89 3.38
CA GLU A 132 -0.65 -20.01 4.50
C GLU A 132 0.14 -18.69 4.42
N LEU A 133 -0.59 -17.57 4.42
CA LEU A 133 -0.01 -16.25 4.31
C LEU A 133 -0.10 -15.53 5.65
N SER A 134 1.05 -15.10 6.15
CA SER A 134 1.18 -14.13 7.23
C SER A 134 1.85 -12.86 6.71
N PHE A 135 1.77 -11.75 7.45
CA PHE A 135 2.52 -10.55 7.08
C PHE A 135 4.03 -10.81 6.96
N THR A 136 4.58 -11.70 7.80
CA THR A 136 5.99 -12.13 7.69
C THR A 136 6.27 -12.88 6.40
N THR A 137 5.39 -13.82 5.99
CA THR A 137 5.47 -14.52 4.70
C THR A 137 5.50 -13.52 3.54
N LEU A 138 4.67 -12.47 3.62
CA LEU A 138 4.63 -11.42 2.60
C LEU A 138 5.92 -10.60 2.52
N LEU A 139 6.56 -10.32 3.66
CA LEU A 139 7.84 -9.60 3.69
C LEU A 139 9.01 -10.47 3.22
N SER A 140 8.92 -11.80 3.36
CA SER A 140 9.95 -12.75 2.99
C SER A 140 9.82 -13.31 1.56
N ILE A 141 8.79 -12.90 0.79
CA ILE A 141 8.44 -13.50 -0.51
C ILE A 141 9.67 -13.74 -1.39
N SER A 142 10.58 -12.78 -1.53
CA SER A 142 11.73 -12.90 -2.44
C SER A 142 12.73 -14.03 -2.13
N LEU A 143 12.62 -14.66 -0.96
CA LEU A 143 13.44 -15.78 -0.52
C LEU A 143 12.61 -16.99 -0.09
N TYR A 144 11.28 -16.88 -0.10
CA TYR A 144 10.40 -17.96 0.34
C TYR A 144 10.44 -19.10 -0.68
N GLU A 145 10.57 -20.34 -0.22
CA GLU A 145 10.68 -21.52 -1.05
C GLU A 145 9.47 -22.43 -0.85
N ILE A 146 8.93 -22.94 -1.96
CA ILE A 146 7.90 -23.97 -1.94
C ILE A 146 8.56 -25.29 -2.22
N ARG A 147 8.32 -26.26 -1.35
CA ARG A 147 8.91 -27.60 -1.38
C ARG A 147 7.81 -28.64 -1.47
N ASP A 148 8.13 -29.80 -2.04
CA ASP A 148 7.27 -30.99 -1.99
C ASP A 148 7.37 -31.70 -0.63
N ASP A 149 6.63 -32.80 -0.49
CA ASP A 149 6.56 -33.57 0.75
C ASP A 149 7.90 -34.23 1.10
N GLU A 150 8.76 -34.47 0.10
CA GLU A 150 10.13 -34.95 0.25
C GLU A 150 11.13 -33.83 0.57
N GLY A 151 10.68 -32.57 0.58
CA GLY A 151 11.49 -31.39 0.88
C GLY A 151 12.28 -30.83 -0.30
N ALA A 152 12.07 -31.33 -1.52
CA ALA A 152 12.71 -30.85 -2.73
C ALA A 152 12.11 -29.50 -3.19
N LEU A 153 12.96 -28.60 -3.67
CA LEU A 153 12.55 -27.27 -4.10
C LEU A 153 11.74 -27.31 -5.41
N LEU A 154 10.50 -26.84 -5.36
CA LEU A 154 9.64 -26.66 -6.53
C LEU A 154 9.90 -25.29 -7.16
N VAL A 155 10.95 -25.19 -7.98
CA VAL A 155 11.46 -23.92 -8.55
C VAL A 155 10.37 -23.14 -9.32
N GLY A 156 9.63 -23.82 -10.19
CA GLY A 156 8.58 -23.18 -11.00
C GLY A 156 7.43 -22.64 -10.14
N LEU A 157 6.99 -23.44 -9.17
CA LEU A 157 5.90 -23.11 -8.25
C LEU A 157 6.30 -21.96 -7.30
N THR A 158 7.54 -21.99 -6.80
CA THR A 158 8.14 -20.92 -6.01
C THR A 158 8.16 -19.59 -6.78
N ARG A 159 8.60 -19.62 -8.05
CA ARG A 159 8.61 -18.42 -8.88
C ARG A 159 7.20 -17.89 -9.14
N LEU A 160 6.24 -18.77 -9.41
CA LEU A 160 4.84 -18.40 -9.61
C LEU A 160 4.26 -17.75 -8.36
N PHE A 161 4.52 -18.34 -7.18
CA PHE A 161 4.15 -17.78 -5.88
C PHE A 161 4.68 -16.36 -5.70
N HIS A 162 5.97 -16.14 -5.96
CA HIS A 162 6.57 -14.81 -5.86
C HIS A 162 5.86 -13.79 -6.74
N ILE A 163 5.53 -14.16 -7.97
CA ILE A 163 4.85 -13.28 -8.93
C ILE A 163 3.43 -12.98 -8.46
N ILE A 164 2.61 -14.00 -8.23
CA ILE A 164 1.19 -13.85 -7.87
C ILE A 164 1.07 -13.02 -6.60
N ILE A 165 1.78 -13.39 -5.54
CA ILE A 165 1.65 -12.71 -4.26
C ILE A 165 2.16 -11.28 -4.38
N SER A 166 3.37 -11.05 -4.90
CA SER A 166 3.94 -9.69 -4.91
C SER A 166 3.14 -8.70 -5.77
N GLU A 167 2.59 -9.14 -6.91
CA GLU A 167 1.74 -8.29 -7.75
C GLU A 167 0.37 -8.06 -7.10
N SER A 168 -0.20 -9.06 -6.41
CA SER A 168 -1.42 -8.91 -5.62
C SER A 168 -1.26 -7.87 -4.50
N LEU A 169 -0.15 -7.93 -3.75
CA LEU A 169 0.13 -6.95 -2.69
C LEU A 169 0.25 -5.53 -3.24
N TYR A 170 0.97 -5.38 -4.35
CA TYR A 170 1.14 -4.07 -4.97
C TYR A 170 -0.19 -3.54 -5.52
N LEU A 171 -1.01 -4.39 -6.14
CA LEU A 171 -2.34 -4.03 -6.61
C LEU A 171 -3.24 -3.56 -5.46
N MET A 172 -3.34 -4.33 -4.37
CA MET A 172 -4.12 -3.95 -3.18
C MET A 172 -3.66 -2.61 -2.61
N TRP A 173 -2.36 -2.36 -2.56
CA TRP A 173 -1.81 -1.07 -2.13
C TRP A 173 -2.26 0.07 -3.06
N ILE A 174 -2.24 -0.14 -4.38
CA ILE A 174 -2.71 0.85 -5.36
C ILE A 174 -4.21 1.10 -5.22
N LEU A 175 -5.02 0.04 -5.11
CA LEU A 175 -6.48 0.15 -4.91
C LEU A 175 -6.79 0.93 -3.62
N ARG A 176 -6.09 0.61 -2.52
CA ARG A 176 -6.22 1.32 -1.26
C ARG A 176 -5.83 2.80 -1.38
N TRP A 177 -4.76 3.10 -2.11
CA TRP A 177 -4.31 4.47 -2.36
C TRP A 177 -5.34 5.26 -3.18
N LEU A 178 -5.87 4.66 -4.26
CA LEU A 178 -6.95 5.22 -5.07
C LEU A 178 -8.20 5.50 -4.23
N ALA A 179 -8.60 4.57 -3.36
CA ALA A 179 -9.73 4.76 -2.46
C ALA A 179 -9.55 5.97 -1.52
N VAL A 180 -8.35 6.21 -1.00
CA VAL A 180 -8.10 7.41 -0.17
C VAL A 180 -8.10 8.69 -0.97
N ILE A 181 -7.52 8.68 -2.17
CA ILE A 181 -7.50 9.85 -3.05
C ILE A 181 -8.91 10.23 -3.50
N ASN A 182 -9.68 9.26 -3.99
CA ASN A 182 -11.05 9.48 -4.43
C ASN A 182 -11.92 10.01 -3.29
N ARG A 183 -11.72 9.51 -2.07
CA ARG A 183 -12.42 10.01 -0.90
C ARG A 183 -12.03 11.45 -0.56
N ARG A 184 -10.73 11.80 -0.65
CA ARG A 184 -10.29 13.18 -0.40
C ARG A 184 -10.82 14.14 -1.46
N LEU A 185 -10.76 13.76 -2.73
CA LEU A 185 -11.37 14.50 -3.83
C LEU A 185 -12.87 14.73 -3.58
N LYS A 186 -13.60 13.68 -3.17
CA LYS A 186 -15.02 13.79 -2.82
C LYS A 186 -15.25 14.82 -1.71
N TYR A 187 -14.45 14.82 -0.65
CA TYR A 187 -14.54 15.82 0.42
C TYR A 187 -14.26 17.24 -0.08
N ASP A 188 -13.18 17.44 -0.83
CA ASP A 188 -12.82 18.77 -1.34
C ASP A 188 -13.92 19.31 -2.28
N ARG A 189 -14.54 18.46 -3.11
CA ARG A 189 -15.72 18.82 -3.92
C ARG A 189 -16.92 19.22 -3.06
N ILE A 190 -17.27 18.43 -2.04
CA ILE A 190 -18.40 18.73 -1.13
C ILE A 190 -18.19 20.10 -0.46
N LEU A 191 -16.95 20.38 -0.03
CA LEU A 191 -16.61 21.63 0.64
C LEU A 191 -16.69 22.86 -0.27
N THR A 192 -16.84 22.72 -1.59
CA THR A 192 -17.06 23.88 -2.49
C THR A 192 -18.48 24.46 -2.40
N ASN A 193 -19.42 23.75 -1.77
CA ASN A 193 -20.82 24.16 -1.74
C ASN A 193 -21.04 25.42 -0.88
N LYS A 194 -21.19 26.57 -1.52
CA LYS A 194 -21.46 27.86 -0.87
C LYS A 194 -22.76 27.89 -0.07
N SER A 195 -23.81 27.18 -0.51
CA SER A 195 -25.08 27.12 0.22
C SER A 195 -24.93 26.39 1.57
N SER A 196 -24.04 25.40 1.65
CA SER A 196 -23.83 24.61 2.87
C SER A 196 -22.77 25.23 3.79
N TYR A 197 -21.71 25.80 3.23
CA TYR A 197 -20.52 26.21 3.99
C TYR A 197 -20.29 27.73 4.01
N GLY A 198 -21.09 28.52 3.28
CA GLY A 198 -21.00 29.98 3.26
C GLY A 198 -19.58 30.48 2.99
N ARG A 199 -19.06 31.34 3.88
CA ARG A 199 -17.69 31.89 3.80
C ARG A 199 -16.59 30.84 4.02
N LYS A 200 -16.91 29.66 4.58
CA LYS A 200 -15.96 28.55 4.78
C LYS A 200 -15.88 27.60 3.58
N ALA A 201 -16.69 27.82 2.54
CA ALA A 201 -16.64 27.01 1.32
C ALA A 201 -15.29 27.14 0.63
N LEU A 202 -14.76 26.02 0.13
CA LEU A 202 -13.54 26.02 -0.69
C LEU A 202 -13.80 26.70 -2.04
N ASN A 203 -12.79 27.39 -2.55
CA ASN A 203 -12.82 27.94 -3.90
C ASN A 203 -12.82 26.78 -4.93
N PRO A 204 -13.84 26.66 -5.81
CA PRO A 204 -13.88 25.62 -6.82
C PRO A 204 -12.67 25.60 -7.75
N LEU A 205 -12.10 26.76 -8.08
CA LEU A 205 -10.91 26.86 -8.92
C LEU A 205 -9.68 26.25 -8.24
N LEU A 206 -9.55 26.42 -6.92
CA LEU A 206 -8.48 25.80 -6.15
C LEU A 206 -8.60 24.28 -6.16
N VAL A 207 -9.82 23.75 -5.98
CA VAL A 207 -10.09 22.32 -6.08
C VAL A 207 -9.75 21.82 -7.48
N ARG A 208 -10.13 22.57 -8.53
CA ARG A 208 -9.80 22.20 -9.91
C ARG A 208 -8.29 22.11 -10.13
N TRP A 209 -7.54 23.17 -9.80
CA TRP A 209 -6.09 23.20 -9.97
C TRP A 209 -5.35 22.12 -9.17
N THR A 210 -5.86 21.77 -7.99
CA THR A 210 -5.23 20.76 -7.14
C THR A 210 -5.34 19.35 -7.76
N TRP A 211 -6.47 19.04 -8.41
CA TRP A 211 -6.80 17.66 -8.80
C TRP A 211 -6.82 17.41 -10.31
N GLU A 212 -7.03 18.42 -11.15
CA GLU A 212 -7.08 18.29 -12.62
C GLU A 212 -5.83 17.62 -13.20
N PRO A 213 -4.59 17.94 -12.78
CA PRO A 213 -3.39 17.26 -13.29
C PRO A 213 -3.34 15.75 -12.97
N LEU A 214 -3.91 15.35 -11.82
CA LEU A 214 -3.99 13.93 -11.45
C LEU A 214 -5.03 13.20 -12.30
N MET A 215 -6.10 13.88 -12.70
CA MET A 215 -7.12 13.31 -13.58
C MET A 215 -6.62 13.15 -15.00
N GLU A 216 -5.95 14.16 -15.57
CA GLU A 216 -5.42 14.10 -16.93
C GLU A 216 -4.38 12.98 -17.12
N SER A 217 -3.60 12.65 -16.08
CA SER A 217 -2.66 11.53 -16.13
C SER A 217 -3.33 10.15 -15.99
N THR A 218 -4.58 10.09 -15.51
CA THR A 218 -5.27 8.83 -15.19
C THR A 218 -6.41 8.53 -16.18
N TYR A 219 -7.11 9.54 -16.68
CA TYR A 219 -8.24 9.40 -17.58
C TYR A 219 -7.84 9.74 -19.02
N ARG A 220 -8.33 8.96 -19.98
CA ARG A 220 -8.14 9.24 -21.42
C ARG A 220 -8.93 10.46 -21.90
N GLN A 221 -9.88 10.95 -21.11
CA GLN A 221 -10.77 12.05 -21.47
C GLN A 221 -10.74 13.12 -20.39
N ARG A 222 -10.79 14.38 -20.83
CA ARG A 222 -10.80 15.52 -19.93
C ARG A 222 -12.15 15.59 -19.20
N PRO A 223 -12.17 15.71 -17.86
CA PRO A 223 -13.41 15.83 -17.12
C PRO A 223 -14.13 17.15 -17.46
N HIS A 224 -15.46 17.15 -17.37
CA HIS A 224 -16.29 18.32 -17.66
C HIS A 224 -15.83 19.56 -16.85
N PRO A 225 -15.82 20.79 -17.40
CA PRO A 225 -15.30 21.98 -16.72
C PRO A 225 -15.79 22.20 -15.28
N ASP A 226 -17.06 21.85 -15.02
CA ASP A 226 -17.73 22.00 -13.72
C ASP A 226 -17.63 20.77 -12.80
N TRP A 227 -16.75 19.81 -13.08
CA TRP A 227 -16.64 18.58 -12.28
C TRP A 227 -16.36 18.87 -10.79
N ALA A 228 -15.70 19.99 -10.50
CA ALA A 228 -15.33 20.42 -9.15
C ALA A 228 -16.55 20.79 -8.29
N THR A 229 -17.64 21.28 -8.90
CA THR A 229 -18.87 21.71 -8.22
C THR A 229 -20.03 20.75 -8.42
N ASN A 230 -20.12 20.10 -9.59
CA ASN A 230 -21.21 19.19 -9.93
C ASN A 230 -20.89 17.75 -9.53
N ALA A 231 -21.54 17.27 -8.47
CA ALA A 231 -21.32 15.94 -7.88
C ALA A 231 -21.53 14.76 -8.87
N GLY A 232 -22.42 14.91 -9.86
CA GLY A 232 -22.87 13.83 -10.75
C GLY A 232 -21.97 13.51 -11.96
N VAL A 233 -20.84 14.18 -12.14
CA VAL A 233 -20.09 14.15 -13.42
C VAL A 233 -18.91 13.14 -13.44
N LEU A 234 -18.62 12.47 -12.33
CA LEU A 234 -17.57 11.44 -12.28
C LEU A 234 -18.20 10.05 -12.09
N VAL A 235 -18.15 9.23 -13.14
CA VAL A 235 -18.65 7.84 -13.14
C VAL A 235 -17.93 7.03 -12.05
N GLY A 236 -18.69 6.27 -11.25
CA GLY A 236 -18.17 5.46 -10.13
C GLY A 236 -18.37 6.07 -8.72
N MET A 237 -18.83 7.31 -8.60
CA MET A 237 -19.26 7.88 -7.33
C MET A 237 -20.79 7.93 -7.27
N GLY A 238 -21.40 6.85 -6.76
CA GLY A 238 -22.81 6.85 -6.39
C GLY A 238 -23.12 8.07 -5.52
N GLY A 239 -24.09 8.87 -5.98
CA GLY A 239 -24.52 10.08 -5.29
C GLY A 239 -25.15 9.71 -3.95
N SER A 240 -24.34 9.69 -2.89
CA SER A 240 -24.85 9.70 -1.53
C SER A 240 -25.47 11.07 -1.28
N ARG A 241 -26.74 11.23 -1.70
CA ARG A 241 -27.59 12.33 -1.23
C ARG A 241 -27.62 12.23 0.29
N ARG A 242 -27.23 13.31 0.97
CA ARG A 242 -27.41 13.45 2.42
C ARG A 242 -28.89 13.20 2.72
N PRO A 243 -29.26 12.36 3.71
CA PRO A 243 -30.65 12.29 4.15
C PRO A 243 -31.10 13.71 4.55
N PRO A 244 -32.33 14.14 4.22
CA PRO A 244 -32.80 15.47 4.56
C PRO A 244 -32.66 15.67 6.07
N GLY A 245 -31.84 16.64 6.47
CA GLY A 245 -31.79 17.08 7.85
C GLY A 245 -33.15 17.68 8.18
N ARG A 246 -33.94 16.99 9.02
CA ARG A 246 -35.15 17.57 9.61
C ARG A 246 -34.72 18.79 10.43
N ASN A 247 -35.20 19.95 10.02
CA ASN A 247 -35.20 21.14 10.86
C ASN A 247 -35.92 20.81 12.18
N ARG A 248 -35.24 21.02 13.30
CA ARG A 248 -35.78 21.53 14.55
C ARG A 248 -34.77 22.48 15.13
#